data_AF-A0A1B7UGG1-F1
#
_entry.id   AF-A0A1B7UGG1-F1
#
_cell.length_a   1.000
_cell.length_b   1.000
_cell.length_c   1.000
_cell.angle_alpha   90.00
_cell.angle_beta   90.00
_cell.angle_gamma   90.00
#
_symmetry.space_group_name_H-M   'P 1'
#
loop_
_entity.id
_entity.type
_entity.pdbx_description
1 polymer ?
#
loop_
_entity_poly.entity_id
_entity_poly.type
_entity_poly.pdbx_seq_one_letter_code
_entity_poly.pdbx_strand_id
1 'polypeptide(L)'
;MFSVNQTSAGLMEAFARNHWLTADSSPDLQKRYVLLFDLYIKARSYALLNKTGFILTLLGVLSMLAWPVIAFIYHDVEAFFGFGESAAIQTAVSGLTAFGYALYSHYKKRQQQMENLMRRLCHSDQPYQQLVPQLLTDIERIDSGFAFAEHLPGAKKPAADADRSSPSSN
;
A
#
# COMPACT_ATOMS: atom_id res chain seq x y z
N MET A 1 9.42 22.72 -9.52
CA MET A 1 10.40 22.81 -8.42
C MET A 1 10.13 21.65 -7.47
N PHE A 2 11.15 20.84 -7.12
CA PHE A 2 10.96 19.69 -6.23
C PHE A 2 10.90 20.17 -4.77
N SER A 3 9.89 19.71 -4.02
CA SER A 3 9.76 19.98 -2.58
C SER A 3 10.37 18.84 -1.77
N VAL A 4 11.00 19.15 -0.64
CA VAL A 4 11.59 18.15 0.28
C VAL A 4 10.49 17.30 0.96
N ASN A 5 9.29 17.86 1.14
CA ASN A 5 8.18 17.23 1.86
C ASN A 5 7.19 16.50 0.92
N GLN A 6 7.68 15.84 -0.12
CA GLN A 6 6.83 15.09 -1.06
C GLN A 6 7.13 13.59 -1.02
N THR A 7 6.14 12.78 -1.38
CA THR A 7 6.36 11.33 -1.54
C THR A 7 7.27 11.05 -2.72
N SER A 8 8.00 9.93 -2.66
CA SER A 8 8.84 9.48 -3.79
C SER A 8 8.02 9.36 -5.08
N ALA A 9 6.79 8.86 -4.98
CA ALA A 9 5.83 8.78 -6.09
C ALA A 9 5.53 10.15 -6.71
N GLY A 10 5.30 11.19 -5.89
CA GLY A 10 5.04 12.56 -6.39
C GLY A 10 6.25 13.17 -7.09
N LEU A 11 7.46 12.88 -6.60
CA LEU A 11 8.70 13.32 -7.26
C LEU A 11 8.85 12.68 -8.64
N MET A 12 8.57 11.38 -8.76
CA MET A 12 8.66 10.64 -10.03
C MET A 12 7.61 11.10 -11.05
N GLU A 13 6.38 11.33 -10.61
CA GLU A 13 5.33 11.89 -11.47
C GLU A 13 5.74 13.29 -11.99
N ALA A 14 6.23 14.16 -11.10
CA ALA A 14 6.69 15.49 -11.49
C ALA A 14 7.88 15.45 -12.44
N PHE A 15 8.82 14.52 -12.23
CA PHE A 15 9.94 14.27 -13.14
C PHE A 15 9.43 13.85 -14.52
N ALA A 16 8.59 12.83 -14.59
CA ALA A 16 8.07 12.29 -15.84
C ALA A 16 7.20 13.30 -16.60
N ARG A 17 6.34 14.06 -15.91
CA ARG A 17 5.55 15.13 -16.52
C ARG A 17 6.44 16.16 -17.23
N ASN A 18 7.57 16.54 -16.62
CA ASN A 18 8.45 17.55 -17.18
C ASN A 18 9.37 17.02 -18.29
N HIS A 19 9.69 15.72 -18.30
CA HIS A 19 10.66 15.13 -19.25
C HIS A 19 10.01 14.30 -20.36
N TRP A 20 8.82 13.76 -20.15
CA TRP A 20 8.15 12.83 -21.09
C TRP A 20 6.92 13.44 -21.78
N LEU A 21 6.45 14.62 -21.36
CA LEU A 21 5.32 15.34 -21.97
C LEU A 21 5.78 16.67 -22.58
N THR A 22 6.74 16.58 -23.49
CA THR A 22 7.17 17.69 -24.36
C THR A 22 6.38 17.67 -25.68
N ALA A 23 6.40 18.78 -26.44
CA ALA A 23 5.71 18.88 -27.73
C ALA A 23 6.11 17.78 -28.73
N ASP A 24 7.35 17.30 -28.66
CA ASP A 24 7.93 16.29 -29.55
C ASP A 24 7.94 14.87 -28.95
N SER A 25 7.17 14.64 -27.89
CA SER A 25 7.20 13.35 -27.17
C SER A 25 6.65 12.21 -28.01
N SER A 26 7.42 11.13 -28.13
CA SER A 26 7.02 9.93 -28.85
C SER A 26 5.75 9.31 -28.24
N PRO A 27 4.91 8.63 -29.04
CA PRO A 27 3.70 7.95 -28.54
C PRO A 27 3.99 6.96 -27.41
N ASP A 28 5.18 6.34 -27.40
CA ASP A 28 5.56 5.38 -26.37
C ASP A 28 5.91 6.06 -25.03
N LEU A 29 6.51 7.26 -25.05
CA LEU A 29 6.72 8.05 -23.83
C LEU A 29 5.39 8.51 -23.21
N GLN A 30 4.43 8.88 -24.06
CA GLN A 30 3.08 9.23 -23.60
C GLN A 30 2.39 8.03 -22.94
N LYS A 31 2.47 6.84 -23.54
CA LYS A 31 1.95 5.60 -22.94
C LYS A 31 2.65 5.24 -21.62
N ARG A 32 3.97 5.39 -21.54
CA ARG A 32 4.74 5.23 -20.29
C ARG A 32 4.25 6.19 -19.21
N TYR A 33 4.00 7.44 -19.57
CA TYR A 33 3.47 8.42 -18.63
C TYR A 33 2.08 8.02 -18.11
N VAL A 34 1.18 7.54 -18.97
CA VAL A 34 -0.14 7.06 -18.55
C VAL A 34 -0.02 5.93 -17.52
N LEU A 35 0.85 4.94 -17.78
CA LEU A 35 1.09 3.85 -16.84
C LEU A 35 1.69 4.34 -15.51
N LEU A 36 2.66 5.26 -15.58
CA LEU A 36 3.25 5.88 -14.39
C LEU A 36 2.20 6.63 -13.57
N PHE A 37 1.28 7.33 -14.25
CA PHE A 37 0.23 8.09 -13.60
C PHE A 37 -0.80 7.19 -12.90
N ASP A 38 -1.15 6.05 -13.50
CA ASP A 38 -1.97 5.02 -12.84
C ASP A 38 -1.28 4.50 -11.55
N LEU A 39 0.00 4.15 -11.64
CA LEU A 39 0.81 3.74 -10.49
C LEU A 39 0.87 4.83 -9.41
N TYR A 40 1.00 6.10 -9.81
CA TYR A 40 1.01 7.25 -8.91
C TYR A 40 -0.29 7.38 -8.12
N ILE A 41 -1.45 7.24 -8.78
CA ILE A 41 -2.76 7.27 -8.11
C ILE A 41 -2.83 6.16 -7.05
N LYS A 42 -2.43 4.94 -7.39
CA LYS A 42 -2.41 3.81 -6.44
C LYS A 42 -1.47 4.07 -5.27
N ALA A 43 -0.24 4.53 -5.54
CA ALA A 43 0.74 4.87 -4.51
C ALA A 43 0.21 5.96 -3.55
N ARG A 44 -0.47 6.98 -4.07
CA ARG A 44 -1.08 8.05 -3.27
C ARG A 44 -2.21 7.53 -2.38
N SER A 45 -3.06 6.66 -2.91
CA SER A 45 -4.12 6.00 -2.14
C SER A 45 -3.56 5.16 -0.99
N TYR A 46 -2.51 4.38 -1.25
CA TYR A 46 -1.83 3.62 -0.20
C TYR A 46 -1.16 4.52 0.84
N ALA A 47 -0.56 5.64 0.43
CA ALA A 47 0.02 6.61 1.37
C ALA A 47 -1.04 7.21 2.31
N LEU A 48 -2.26 7.47 1.82
CA LEU A 48 -3.36 7.95 2.64
C LEU A 48 -3.80 6.89 3.66
N LEU A 49 -4.02 5.66 3.22
CA LEU A 49 -4.46 4.56 4.10
C LEU A 49 -3.40 4.22 5.16
N ASN A 50 -2.14 4.19 4.74
CA ASN A 50 -0.97 4.04 5.61
C ASN A 50 -0.95 5.14 6.69
N LYS A 51 -1.14 6.40 6.32
CA LYS A 51 -1.17 7.53 7.26
C LYS A 51 -2.32 7.39 8.27
N THR A 52 -3.51 6.99 7.83
CA THR A 52 -4.65 6.77 8.73
C THR A 52 -4.37 5.62 9.70
N GLY A 53 -3.87 4.49 9.21
CA GLY A 53 -3.48 3.35 10.06
C GLY A 53 -2.44 3.74 11.10
N PHE A 54 -1.41 4.51 10.69
CA PHE A 54 -0.38 5.01 11.58
C PHE A 54 -0.96 5.89 12.71
N ILE A 55 -1.85 6.84 12.37
CA ILE A 55 -2.47 7.72 13.36
C ILE A 55 -3.31 6.91 14.36
N LEU A 56 -4.10 5.94 13.88
CA LEU A 56 -4.89 5.07 14.76
C LEU A 56 -4.01 4.28 15.72
N THR A 57 -2.93 3.67 15.22
CA THR A 57 -1.97 2.96 16.08
C THR A 57 -1.30 3.90 17.08
N LEU A 58 -0.87 5.08 16.64
CA LEU A 58 -0.20 6.04 17.50
C LEU A 58 -1.11 6.49 18.65
N LEU A 59 -2.36 6.85 18.34
CA LEU A 59 -3.35 7.22 19.35
C LEU A 59 -3.65 6.05 20.29
N GLY A 60 -3.74 4.83 19.76
CA GLY A 60 -3.96 3.62 20.56
C GLY A 60 -2.83 3.35 21.55
N VAL A 61 -1.57 3.40 21.09
CA VAL A 61 -0.39 3.23 21.93
C VAL A 61 -0.31 4.33 22.99
N LEU A 62 -0.52 5.60 22.60
CA LEU A 62 -0.54 6.70 23.56
C LEU A 62 -1.65 6.54 24.60
N SER A 63 -2.83 6.05 24.20
CA SER A 63 -3.94 5.79 25.13
C SER A 63 -3.57 4.70 26.13
N MET A 64 -2.93 3.61 25.70
CA MET A 64 -2.46 2.55 26.61
C MET A 64 -1.40 3.05 27.59
N LEU A 65 -0.48 3.89 27.12
CA LEU A 65 0.58 4.46 27.96
C LEU A 65 0.03 5.48 28.96
N ALA A 66 -0.95 6.28 28.55
CA ALA A 66 -1.60 7.26 29.41
C ALA A 66 -2.52 6.60 30.45
N TRP A 67 -3.10 5.44 30.13
CA TRP A 67 -4.05 4.74 30.99
C TRP A 67 -3.60 4.58 32.45
N PRO A 68 -2.43 3.99 32.78
CA PRO A 68 -2.00 3.83 34.17
C PRO A 68 -1.78 5.17 34.89
N VAL A 69 -1.37 6.22 34.16
CA VAL A 69 -1.17 7.56 34.73
C VAL A 69 -2.52 8.20 35.07
N ILE A 70 -3.50 8.07 34.19
CA ILE A 70 -4.86 8.59 34.41
C ILE A 70 -5.52 7.86 35.59
N ALA A 71 -5.43 6.52 35.63
CA ALA A 71 -5.95 5.70 36.73
C ALA A 71 -5.39 6.13 38.09
N PHE A 72 -4.06 6.35 38.16
CA PHE A 72 -3.41 6.77 39.39
C PHE A 72 -3.85 8.18 39.87
N ILE A 73 -3.98 9.15 38.95
CA ILE A 73 -4.32 10.54 39.31
C ILE A 73 -5.81 10.70 39.65
N TYR A 74 -6.68 9.94 38.98
CA TYR A 74 -8.14 10.09 39.08
C TYR A 74 -8.81 8.94 39.85
N HIS A 75 -8.12 8.36 40.83
CA HIS A 75 -8.61 7.22 41.63
C HIS A 75 -10.04 7.41 42.16
N ASP A 76 -10.43 8.63 42.56
CA ASP A 76 -11.78 8.94 43.07
C ASP A 76 -12.86 9.01 41.97
N VAL A 77 -12.51 9.40 40.74
CA VAL A 77 -13.43 9.43 39.59
C VAL A 77 -13.56 8.03 38.97
N GLU A 78 -12.48 7.27 39.02
CA GLU A 78 -12.41 5.88 38.55
C GLU A 78 -13.28 4.94 39.41
N ALA A 79 -13.32 5.18 40.73
CA ALA A 79 -14.24 4.50 41.64
C ALA A 79 -15.73 4.74 41.31
N PHE A 80 -16.07 5.84 40.63
CA PHE A 80 -17.45 6.17 40.25
C PHE A 80 -17.86 5.61 38.88
N PHE A 81 -16.93 5.53 37.92
CA PHE A 81 -17.22 5.07 36.55
C PHE A 81 -16.77 3.62 36.25
N GLY A 82 -15.91 3.02 37.08
CA GLY A 82 -15.50 1.61 36.96
C GLY A 82 -14.70 1.26 35.69
N PHE A 83 -14.27 2.26 34.91
CA PHE A 83 -13.61 2.02 33.62
C PHE A 83 -12.16 1.54 33.79
N GLY A 84 -11.46 1.99 34.83
CA GLY A 84 -10.04 1.73 35.10
C GLY A 84 -9.61 0.27 35.09
N GLU A 85 -10.43 -0.57 35.71
CA GLU A 85 -10.20 -2.00 35.87
C GLU A 85 -10.85 -2.84 34.76
N SER A 86 -11.52 -2.21 33.79
CA SER A 86 -12.24 -2.93 32.75
C SER A 86 -11.29 -3.57 31.74
N ALA A 87 -10.97 -4.85 31.96
CA ALA A 87 -10.19 -5.68 31.04
C ALA A 87 -10.79 -5.71 29.62
N ALA A 88 -12.12 -5.56 29.50
CA ALA A 88 -12.81 -5.50 28.20
C ALA A 88 -12.42 -4.26 27.40
N ILE A 89 -12.36 -3.08 28.03
CA ILE A 89 -11.98 -1.82 27.37
C ILE A 89 -10.51 -1.85 26.97
N GLN A 90 -9.64 -2.31 27.88
CA GLN A 90 -8.21 -2.48 27.57
C GLN A 90 -7.98 -3.43 26.40
N THR A 91 -8.72 -4.54 26.36
CA THR A 91 -8.66 -5.51 25.25
C THR A 91 -9.18 -4.90 23.95
N ALA A 92 -10.28 -4.14 23.99
CA ALA A 92 -10.83 -3.48 22.81
C ALA A 92 -9.87 -2.43 22.23
N VAL A 93 -9.28 -1.58 23.09
CA VAL A 93 -8.26 -0.60 22.70
C VAL A 93 -7.03 -1.31 22.12
N SER A 94 -6.63 -2.45 22.72
CA SER A 94 -5.55 -3.29 22.21
C SER A 94 -5.83 -3.89 20.85
N GLY A 95 -7.02 -4.47 20.66
CA GLY A 95 -7.47 -4.99 19.38
C GLY A 95 -7.51 -3.92 18.30
N LEU A 96 -8.05 -2.74 18.61
CA LEU A 96 -8.12 -1.62 17.66
C LEU A 96 -6.72 -1.08 17.30
N THR A 97 -5.82 -1.01 18.27
CA THR A 97 -4.43 -0.58 18.06
C THR A 97 -3.68 -1.56 17.17
N ALA A 98 -3.81 -2.86 17.45
CA ALA A 98 -3.22 -3.93 16.65
C ALA A 98 -3.79 -3.95 15.23
N PHE A 99 -5.11 -3.75 15.09
CA PHE A 99 -5.76 -3.62 13.78
C PHE A 99 -5.23 -2.40 13.00
N GLY A 100 -5.13 -1.23 13.65
CA GLY A 100 -4.51 -0.05 13.05
C GLY A 100 -3.09 -0.32 12.56
N TYR A 101 -2.31 -1.09 13.33
CA TYR A 101 -0.93 -1.44 12.98
C TYR A 101 -0.88 -2.42 11.81
N ALA A 102 -1.80 -3.37 11.77
CA ALA A 102 -1.96 -4.28 10.64
C ALA A 102 -2.31 -3.50 9.36
N LEU A 103 -3.23 -2.54 9.42
CA LEU A 103 -3.54 -1.66 8.27
C LEU A 103 -2.33 -0.83 7.86
N TYR A 104 -1.66 -0.16 8.81
CA TYR A 104 -0.45 0.62 8.58
C TYR A 104 0.62 -0.20 7.84
N SER A 105 1.01 -1.34 8.42
CA SER A 105 2.08 -2.19 7.87
C SER A 105 1.72 -2.75 6.49
N HIS A 106 0.45 -3.15 6.31
CA HIS A 106 -0.04 -3.66 5.03
C HIS A 106 0.03 -2.61 3.92
N TYR A 107 -0.52 -1.42 4.15
CA TYR A 107 -0.54 -0.36 3.14
C TYR A 107 0.82 0.30 2.95
N LYS A 108 1.66 0.38 3.99
CA LYS A 108 3.04 0.85 3.86
C LYS A 108 3.84 -0.02 2.89
N LYS A 109 3.70 -1.35 2.98
CA LYS A 109 4.36 -2.29 2.07
C LYS A 109 3.89 -2.10 0.62
N ARG A 110 2.57 -2.00 0.39
CA ARG A 110 1.99 -1.76 -0.94
C ARG A 110 2.43 -0.42 -1.54
N GLN A 111 2.47 0.64 -0.71
CA GLN A 111 3.00 1.94 -1.13
C GLN A 111 4.44 1.81 -1.63
N GLN A 112 5.32 1.12 -0.87
CA GLN A 112 6.71 0.94 -1.25
C GLN A 112 6.86 0.12 -2.53
N GLN A 113 6.05 -0.92 -2.72
CA GLN A 113 6.05 -1.72 -3.96
C GLN A 113 5.66 -0.87 -5.17
N MET A 114 4.60 -0.06 -5.08
CA MET A 114 4.22 0.88 -6.15
C MET A 114 5.35 1.87 -6.46
N GLU A 115 5.96 2.47 -5.43
CA GLU A 115 7.08 3.39 -5.63
C GLU A 115 8.28 2.71 -6.30
N ASN A 116 8.55 1.44 -5.99
CA ASN A 116 9.60 0.67 -6.67
C ASN A 116 9.28 0.42 -8.15
N LEU A 117 8.02 0.09 -8.48
CA LEU A 117 7.58 -0.06 -9.87
C LEU A 117 7.70 1.25 -10.65
N MET A 118 7.33 2.38 -10.02
CA MET A 118 7.53 3.70 -10.59
C MET A 118 9.02 4.00 -10.84
N ARG A 119 9.94 3.66 -9.91
CA ARG A 119 11.38 3.83 -10.12
C ARG A 119 11.87 2.98 -11.29
N ARG A 120 11.40 1.73 -11.37
CA ARG A 120 11.73 0.84 -12.48
C ARG A 120 11.25 1.42 -13.81
N LEU A 121 10.03 1.97 -13.86
CA LEU A 121 9.50 2.60 -15.07
C LEU A 121 10.25 3.88 -15.46
N CYS A 122 10.66 4.70 -14.48
CA CYS A 122 11.40 5.95 -14.72
C CYS A 122 12.86 5.74 -15.12
N HIS A 123 13.53 4.73 -14.57
CA HIS A 123 14.98 4.53 -14.72
C HIS A 123 15.36 3.31 -15.57
N SER A 124 14.41 2.59 -16.15
CA SER A 124 14.73 1.44 -17.00
C SER A 124 15.08 1.87 -18.42
N ASP A 125 16.23 1.40 -18.88
CA ASP A 125 16.68 1.52 -20.28
C ASP A 125 15.99 0.50 -21.22
N GLN A 126 15.12 -0.37 -20.68
CA GLN A 126 14.46 -1.41 -21.49
C GLN A 126 13.42 -0.80 -22.45
N PRO A 127 13.24 -1.39 -23.65
CA PRO A 127 12.16 -1.01 -24.57
C PRO A 127 10.79 -1.17 -23.92
N TYR A 128 9.83 -0.30 -24.30
CA TYR A 128 8.47 -0.29 -23.73
C TYR A 128 7.79 -1.67 -23.79
N GLN A 129 7.92 -2.34 -24.92
CA GLN A 129 7.30 -3.64 -25.19
C GLN A 129 7.80 -4.77 -24.27
N GLN A 130 9.02 -4.67 -23.73
CA GLN A 130 9.60 -5.67 -22.83
C GLN A 130 9.30 -5.35 -21.36
N LEU A 131 9.29 -4.06 -21.02
CA LEU A 131 9.14 -3.59 -19.65
C LEU A 131 7.70 -3.67 -19.15
N VAL A 132 6.73 -3.33 -20.00
CA VAL A 132 5.31 -3.22 -19.63
C VAL A 132 4.69 -4.55 -19.23
N PRO A 133 4.89 -5.67 -19.96
CA PRO A 133 4.32 -6.96 -19.55
C PRO A 133 4.80 -7.37 -18.15
N GLN A 134 6.08 -7.15 -17.84
CA GLN A 134 6.65 -7.46 -16.52
C GLN A 134 6.04 -6.56 -15.43
N LEU A 135 5.89 -5.26 -15.70
CA LEU A 135 5.21 -4.33 -14.80
C LEU A 135 3.76 -4.72 -14.55
N LEU A 136 3.02 -5.12 -15.58
CA LEU A 136 1.61 -5.52 -15.45
C LEU A 136 1.47 -6.77 -14.59
N THR A 137 2.34 -7.78 -14.75
CA THR A 137 2.37 -8.96 -13.87
C THR A 137 2.67 -8.58 -12.42
N ASP A 138 3.61 -7.66 -12.19
CA ASP A 138 3.92 -7.17 -10.84
C ASP A 138 2.75 -6.38 -10.22
N ILE A 139 2.04 -5.59 -11.03
CA ILE A 139 0.82 -4.87 -10.61
C ILE A 139 -0.29 -5.86 -10.25
N GLU A 140 -0.54 -6.85 -11.10
CA GLU A 140 -1.54 -7.89 -10.88
C GLU A 140 -1.29 -8.65 -9.58
N ARG A 141 -0.02 -8.98 -9.28
CA ARG A 141 0.37 -9.63 -8.03
C ARG A 141 0.09 -8.77 -6.80
N ILE A 142 0.14 -7.44 -6.93
CA ILE A 142 -0.18 -6.53 -5.84
C ILE A 142 -1.69 -6.39 -5.72
N ASP A 143 -2.40 -6.29 -6.83
CA ASP A 143 -3.85 -6.14 -6.88
C ASP A 143 -4.62 -7.41 -6.51
N SER A 144 -4.02 -8.61 -6.64
CA SER A 144 -4.62 -9.90 -6.27
C SER A 144 -4.97 -10.07 -4.78
N GLY A 145 -4.74 -9.04 -3.95
CA GLY A 145 -5.31 -8.93 -2.62
C GLY A 145 -4.70 -9.90 -1.60
N PHE A 146 -5.54 -10.47 -0.74
CA PHE A 146 -5.15 -11.53 0.18
C PHE A 146 -5.39 -12.89 -0.49
N ALA A 147 -4.33 -13.52 -0.99
CA ALA A 147 -4.38 -14.91 -1.41
C ALA A 147 -4.40 -15.85 -0.18
N PHE A 148 -5.52 -15.90 0.53
CA PHE A 148 -5.71 -16.88 1.62
C PHE A 148 -5.59 -18.31 1.12
N ALA A 149 -5.89 -18.55 -0.16
CA ALA A 149 -5.80 -19.86 -0.80
C ALA A 149 -4.36 -20.37 -0.96
N GLU A 150 -3.36 -19.50 -1.19
CA GLU A 150 -1.96 -19.97 -1.42
C GLU A 150 -1.27 -20.48 -0.15
N HIS A 151 -1.79 -20.15 1.04
CA HIS A 151 -1.21 -20.53 2.32
C HIS A 151 -2.03 -21.59 3.06
N LEU A 152 -3.10 -22.11 2.47
CA LEU A 152 -3.83 -23.27 2.99
C LEU A 152 -3.10 -24.55 2.55
N PRO A 153 -2.61 -25.40 3.49
CA PRO A 153 -2.04 -26.68 3.14
C PRO A 153 -3.13 -27.53 2.45
N GLY A 154 -2.97 -27.76 1.15
CA GLY A 154 -3.92 -28.53 0.32
C GLY A 154 -4.63 -27.75 -0.79
N ALA A 155 -4.42 -26.44 -0.94
CA ALA A 155 -4.97 -25.71 -2.07
C ALA A 155 -4.25 -26.08 -3.38
N LYS A 156 -4.93 -26.80 -4.27
CA LYS A 156 -4.46 -27.02 -5.64
C LYS A 156 -4.35 -25.66 -6.34
N LYS A 157 -3.16 -25.38 -6.86
CA LYS A 157 -2.87 -24.26 -7.77
C LYS A 157 -3.94 -24.26 -8.88
N PRO A 158 -4.73 -23.18 -9.07
CA PRO A 158 -5.68 -23.14 -10.18
C PRO A 158 -4.89 -23.18 -11.49
N ALA A 159 -5.28 -24.13 -12.35
CA ALA A 159 -4.68 -24.36 -13.66
C ALA A 159 -5.01 -23.22 -14.62
N ALA A 160 -4.32 -22.10 -14.48
CA ALA A 160 -4.17 -21.14 -15.57
C ALA A 160 -2.97 -21.60 -16.40
N ASP A 161 -3.21 -22.55 -17.32
CA ASP A 161 -2.39 -22.86 -18.52
C ASP A 161 -2.80 -24.20 -19.16
N ALA A 162 -4.09 -24.46 -19.27
CA ALA A 162 -4.59 -25.51 -20.15
C ALA A 162 -5.70 -24.92 -21.02
N ASP A 163 -5.37 -24.76 -22.30
CA ASP A 163 -6.29 -24.73 -23.46
C ASP A 163 -6.22 -23.47 -24.37
N ARG A 164 -5.00 -23.02 -24.68
CA ARG A 164 -4.74 -22.23 -25.90
C ARG A 164 -3.58 -22.82 -26.70
N SER A 165 -3.75 -24.08 -27.11
CA SER A 165 -2.93 -24.67 -28.17
C SER A 165 -3.73 -25.77 -28.87
N SER A 166 -4.67 -25.36 -29.72
CA SER A 166 -5.08 -26.20 -30.84
C SER A 166 -4.48 -25.59 -32.11
N PRO A 167 -3.48 -26.25 -32.74
CA PRO A 167 -2.97 -25.83 -34.04
C PRO A 167 -4.03 -26.10 -35.10
N SER A 168 -4.29 -25.09 -35.94
CA SER A 168 -5.00 -25.29 -37.21
C SER A 168 -4.15 -26.19 -38.11
N SER A 169 -4.70 -27.31 -38.52
CA SER A 169 -4.15 -28.12 -39.60
C SER A 169 -5.26 -28.41 -40.63
N ASN A 170 -5.05 -27.85 -41.82
CA ASN A 170 -5.51 -28.20 -43.17
C ASN A 170 -6.87 -28.86 -43.35
#